data_AF-A0A2U4CD14-F1
#
_entry.id   AF-A0A2U4CD14-F1
#
_cell.length_a   1.000
_cell.length_b   1.000
_cell.length_c   1.000
_cell.angle_alpha   90.00
_cell.angle_beta   90.00
_cell.angle_gamma   90.00
#
_symmetry.space_group_name_H-M   'P 1'
#
loop_
_entity.id
_entity.type
_entity.pdbx_description
1 polymer ?
#
loop_
_entity_poly.entity_id
_entity_poly.type
_entity_poly.pdbx_seq_one_letter_code
_entity_poly.pdbx_strand_id
1 'polypeptide(L)'
;MDSILREMLQEMPTGSSKTTLYFFHLLYRKSAKTRRVTQRKPSSGPVCRLCLQEPGDPEKLGEFLQKDNLSVHYFCLILSSKLPQRGQSNRGFYGFLPEDIKKEASRASKKGPEHCLGSHLQICFVCKKKGAAINCQKDQCLRNFHFPCGQERGCLSQFFGEYKSFCGKHRPTQDIRWENVGEESCVLCCEDLAQASVGNIQSPCCSQTIYHRKCIQKYAHTSAKHFFKCPHCNNREEFPQEMLRMGIHIPDRDAAWELEPGAFSELYERYQHCDAPICVYEQGRDSFEDEGRWSLILCATCGSHGTHRDCSSLISSCKKWECEECAPAAEATDYTPENSGDIPCCNSTFHSRGHFCRDTSLEENPGPSSTD
;
A
#
# COMPACT_ATOMS: atom_id res chain seq x y z
N MET A 1 4.05 1.25 -38.44
CA MET A 1 4.30 0.93 -37.02
C MET A 1 5.09 -0.38 -36.96
N ASP A 2 6.06 -0.59 -37.87
CA ASP A 2 6.55 -1.94 -38.21
C ASP A 2 8.05 -2.07 -38.57
N SER A 3 8.87 -1.04 -38.38
CA SER A 3 10.34 -1.18 -38.58
C SER A 3 11.15 -1.19 -37.28
N ILE A 4 10.66 -0.54 -36.22
CA ILE A 4 11.36 -0.43 -34.93
C ILE A 4 11.27 -1.73 -34.11
N LEU A 5 10.22 -2.54 -34.33
CA LEU A 5 10.02 -3.81 -33.62
C LEU A 5 10.97 -4.93 -34.06
N ARG A 6 11.64 -4.79 -35.22
CA ARG A 6 12.58 -5.81 -35.73
C ARG A 6 14.01 -5.60 -35.24
N GLU A 7 14.41 -4.38 -34.89
CA GLU A 7 15.76 -4.11 -34.36
C GLU A 7 15.86 -4.36 -32.84
N MET A 8 14.77 -4.27 -32.07
CA MET A 8 14.79 -4.52 -30.62
C MET A 8 14.82 -6.01 -30.23
N LEU A 9 14.74 -6.93 -31.20
CA LEU A 9 14.77 -8.38 -30.97
C LEU A 9 16.16 -9.01 -31.16
N GLN A 10 17.18 -8.24 -31.53
CA GLN A 10 18.53 -8.77 -31.80
C GLN A 10 19.55 -8.55 -30.67
N GLU A 11 19.22 -7.83 -29.59
CA GLU A 11 20.15 -7.60 -28.47
C GLU A 11 19.53 -7.93 -27.10
N MET A 12 19.20 -9.21 -26.85
CA MET A 12 18.96 -9.70 -25.49
C MET A 12 19.84 -10.93 -25.18
N PRO A 13 20.47 -10.98 -23.99
CA PRO A 13 21.25 -12.13 -23.57
C PRO A 13 20.33 -13.31 -23.23
N THR A 14 20.76 -14.51 -23.62
CA THR A 14 20.06 -15.77 -23.40
C THR A 14 20.03 -16.13 -21.92
N GLY A 15 18.83 -16.23 -21.34
CA GLY A 15 18.61 -16.79 -20.00
C GLY A 15 17.90 -15.86 -19.03
N SER A 16 16.60 -15.67 -19.17
CA SER A 16 15.74 -15.19 -18.08
C SER A 16 14.31 -15.72 -18.24
N SER A 17 13.72 -16.14 -17.12
CA SER A 17 12.42 -16.82 -17.01
C SER A 17 11.24 -15.91 -17.38
N LYS A 18 10.18 -16.49 -17.95
CA LYS A 18 8.94 -15.82 -18.40
C LYS A 18 8.20 -15.06 -17.28
N THR A 19 8.52 -15.31 -16.01
CA THR A 19 7.92 -14.62 -14.85
C THR A 19 8.38 -13.16 -14.71
N THR A 20 9.55 -12.80 -15.26
CA THR A 20 10.07 -11.42 -15.21
C THR A 20 9.41 -10.48 -16.24
N LEU A 21 8.78 -11.04 -17.28
CA LEU A 21 8.09 -10.26 -18.32
C LEU A 21 6.70 -9.76 -17.88
N TYR A 22 6.06 -10.39 -16.89
CA TYR A 22 4.74 -9.99 -16.43
C TYR A 22 4.78 -8.73 -15.54
N PHE A 23 5.83 -8.58 -14.73
CA PHE A 23 6.01 -7.39 -13.87
C PHE A 23 6.40 -6.13 -14.64
N PHE A 24 7.08 -6.25 -15.79
CA PHE A 24 7.41 -5.09 -16.63
C PHE A 24 6.22 -4.60 -17.49
N HIS A 25 5.24 -5.46 -17.79
CA HIS A 25 4.13 -5.11 -18.67
C HIS A 25 2.99 -4.34 -17.96
N LEU A 26 2.91 -4.40 -16.63
CA LEU A 26 1.91 -3.67 -15.83
C LEU A 26 2.33 -2.24 -15.44
N LEU A 27 3.60 -1.86 -15.60
CA LEU A 27 4.10 -0.53 -15.25
C LEU A 27 4.28 0.43 -16.46
N TYR A 28 4.00 -0.02 -17.69
CA TYR A 28 4.24 0.81 -18.90
C TYR A 28 3.11 0.73 -19.94
N ARG A 29 1.88 1.01 -19.52
CA ARG A 29 0.77 1.41 -20.42
C ARG A 29 -0.17 2.31 -19.60
N LYS A 30 0.01 3.63 -19.61
CA LYS A 30 -0.58 4.50 -20.62
C LYS A 30 0.04 5.90 -20.54
N SER A 31 0.75 6.32 -21.57
CA SER A 31 0.84 7.73 -21.95
C SER A 31 0.71 7.88 -23.46
N ALA A 32 -0.04 8.91 -23.83
CA ALA A 32 -0.22 9.52 -25.16
C ALA A 32 -1.01 8.76 -26.25
N LYS A 33 -2.27 9.18 -26.44
CA LYS A 33 -2.74 9.64 -27.77
C LYS A 33 -3.79 10.74 -27.62
N THR A 34 -3.34 11.97 -27.82
CA THR A 34 -4.13 13.19 -28.00
C THR A 34 -4.96 13.09 -29.28
N ARG A 35 -6.29 13.13 -29.16
CA ARG A 35 -7.19 13.41 -30.28
C ARG A 35 -7.50 14.92 -30.26
N ARG A 36 -7.10 15.63 -31.32
CA ARG A 36 -7.55 17.01 -31.58
C ARG A 36 -9.06 16.98 -31.81
N VAL A 37 -9.82 17.52 -30.86
CA VAL A 37 -11.24 17.85 -31.04
C VAL A 37 -11.34 19.37 -31.05
N THR A 38 -12.01 19.85 -32.09
CA THR A 38 -12.29 21.25 -32.42
C THR A 38 -12.78 22.06 -31.21
N GLN A 39 -12.19 23.26 -31.05
CA GLN A 39 -12.48 24.19 -29.98
C GLN A 39 -13.97 24.57 -29.92
N ARG A 40 -14.59 24.30 -28.77
CA ARG A 40 -15.74 25.04 -28.26
C ARG A 40 -15.38 25.53 -26.85
N LYS A 41 -15.63 26.80 -26.57
CA LYS A 41 -15.30 27.50 -25.30
C LYS A 41 -15.81 26.70 -24.07
N PRO A 42 -15.05 26.63 -22.96
CA PRO A 42 -15.35 25.72 -21.88
C PRO A 42 -16.40 26.28 -20.91
N SER A 43 -17.40 25.48 -20.55
CA SER A 43 -17.99 25.57 -19.21
C SER A 43 -16.92 25.13 -18.22
N SER A 44 -16.38 26.04 -17.40
CA SER A 44 -15.37 25.68 -16.39
C SER A 44 -15.93 24.59 -15.48
N GLY A 45 -15.20 23.47 -15.34
CA GLY A 45 -15.57 22.38 -14.43
C GLY A 45 -15.62 22.81 -12.95
N PRO A 46 -16.08 21.93 -12.05
CA PRO A 46 -16.15 22.24 -10.63
C PRO A 46 -14.73 22.48 -10.06
N VAL A 47 -14.59 23.51 -9.23
CA VAL A 47 -13.34 23.85 -8.53
C VAL A 47 -13.53 23.78 -7.02
N CYS A 48 -12.47 23.45 -6.30
CA CYS A 48 -12.48 23.43 -4.85
C CYS A 48 -12.75 24.82 -4.27
N ARG A 49 -13.72 24.92 -3.37
CA ARG A 49 -14.14 26.18 -2.73
C ARG A 49 -13.05 26.82 -1.85
N LEU A 50 -12.07 26.05 -1.37
CA LEU A 50 -11.02 26.52 -0.46
C LEU A 50 -9.71 26.90 -1.16
N CYS A 51 -9.32 26.23 -2.24
CA CYS A 51 -8.08 26.53 -2.96
C CYS A 51 -8.29 27.07 -4.39
N LEU A 52 -9.53 27.05 -4.89
CA LEU A 52 -9.92 27.53 -6.22
C LEU A 52 -9.21 26.80 -7.37
N GLN A 53 -8.77 25.56 -7.14
CA GLN A 53 -8.19 24.69 -8.16
C GLN A 53 -9.16 23.56 -8.53
N GLU A 54 -9.00 23.04 -9.75
CA GLU A 54 -9.65 21.82 -10.25
C GLU A 54 -9.28 20.59 -9.40
N PRO A 55 -9.99 19.44 -9.54
CA PRO A 55 -9.80 18.26 -8.70
C PRO A 55 -8.37 17.74 -8.56
N GLY A 56 -7.56 17.89 -9.61
CA GLY A 56 -6.17 17.45 -9.61
C GLY A 56 -6.01 15.96 -9.31
N ASP A 57 -4.88 15.64 -8.66
CA ASP A 57 -4.48 14.28 -8.29
C ASP A 57 -5.00 13.94 -6.87
N PRO A 58 -5.89 12.94 -6.71
CA PRO A 58 -6.44 12.55 -5.42
C PRO A 58 -5.38 12.07 -4.41
N GLU A 59 -4.24 11.53 -4.85
CA GLU A 59 -3.16 11.15 -3.94
C GLU A 59 -2.52 12.39 -3.29
N LYS A 60 -2.49 13.51 -4.01
CA LYS A 60 -1.88 14.75 -3.54
C LYS A 60 -2.83 15.61 -2.76
N LEU A 61 -4.07 15.74 -3.22
CA LEU A 61 -5.08 16.68 -2.70
C LEU A 61 -6.17 16.01 -1.87
N GLY A 62 -6.18 14.68 -1.81
CA GLY A 62 -7.26 13.89 -1.25
C GLY A 62 -8.44 13.82 -2.22
N GLU A 63 -9.44 13.02 -1.86
CA GLU A 63 -10.67 12.85 -2.64
C GLU A 63 -11.30 14.23 -2.98
N PHE A 64 -11.75 14.39 -4.22
CA PHE A 64 -12.50 15.57 -4.62
C PHE A 64 -13.98 15.38 -4.31
N LEU A 65 -14.42 16.00 -3.23
CA LEU A 65 -15.77 15.83 -2.70
C LEU A 65 -16.70 16.84 -3.35
N GLN A 66 -17.82 16.36 -3.88
CA GLN A 66 -18.83 17.21 -4.51
C GLN A 66 -20.23 16.84 -4.01
N LYS A 67 -20.96 17.87 -3.55
CA LYS A 67 -22.37 17.75 -3.15
C LYS A 67 -23.07 19.06 -3.45
N ASP A 68 -24.20 18.98 -4.15
CA ASP A 68 -24.93 20.14 -4.67
C ASP A 68 -23.99 21.09 -5.45
N ASN A 69 -23.96 22.38 -5.07
CA ASN A 69 -23.11 23.42 -5.67
C ASN A 69 -21.83 23.69 -4.84
N LEU A 70 -21.36 22.72 -4.06
CA LEU A 70 -20.16 22.83 -3.25
C LEU A 70 -19.20 21.68 -3.56
N SER A 71 -17.98 22.05 -3.96
CA SER A 71 -16.89 21.11 -4.19
C SER A 71 -15.68 21.48 -3.34
N VAL A 72 -14.98 20.49 -2.79
CA VAL A 72 -13.82 20.70 -1.92
C VAL A 72 -12.87 19.50 -1.98
N HIS A 73 -11.57 19.75 -1.97
CA HIS A 73 -10.57 18.70 -1.76
C HIS A 73 -10.60 18.23 -0.30
N TYR A 74 -10.58 16.92 -0.06
CA TYR A 74 -10.56 16.36 1.29
C TYR A 74 -9.41 16.91 2.15
N PHE A 75 -8.18 17.03 1.61
CA PHE A 75 -7.08 17.61 2.40
C PHE A 75 -7.21 19.11 2.62
N CYS A 76 -7.82 19.86 1.70
CA CYS A 76 -8.14 21.27 1.97
C CYS A 76 -9.17 21.40 3.10
N LEU A 77 -10.09 20.43 3.20
CA LEU A 77 -11.16 20.40 4.20
C LEU A 77 -10.61 20.15 5.60
N ILE A 78 -9.92 19.02 5.81
CA ILE A 78 -9.48 18.58 7.14
C ILE A 78 -8.33 19.43 7.71
N LEU A 79 -7.52 20.06 6.86
CA LEU A 79 -6.38 20.90 7.29
C LEU A 79 -6.77 22.37 7.49
N SER A 80 -8.03 22.73 7.24
CA SER A 80 -8.50 24.11 7.36
C SER A 80 -8.52 24.56 8.82
N SER A 81 -7.74 25.59 9.16
CA SER A 81 -7.38 25.87 10.55
C SER A 81 -8.50 26.43 11.42
N LYS A 82 -9.60 26.89 10.83
CA LYS A 82 -10.77 27.41 11.57
C LYS A 82 -12.08 26.75 11.14
N LEU A 83 -12.01 25.57 10.51
CA LEU A 83 -13.19 24.82 10.08
C LEU A 83 -13.56 23.76 11.13
N PRO A 84 -14.73 23.87 11.77
CA PRO A 84 -15.15 22.89 12.77
C PRO A 84 -15.88 21.70 12.14
N GLN A 85 -15.58 20.50 12.63
CA GLN A 85 -16.26 19.25 12.29
C GLN A 85 -17.32 18.95 13.35
N ARG A 86 -18.51 19.55 13.25
CA ARG A 86 -19.58 19.40 14.26
C ARG A 86 -20.73 18.48 13.84
N GLY A 87 -20.78 18.08 12.58
CA GLY A 87 -21.80 17.17 12.06
C GLY A 87 -21.49 15.72 12.39
N GLN A 88 -22.53 14.88 12.36
CA GLN A 88 -22.35 13.42 12.32
C GLN A 88 -21.59 13.01 11.05
N SER A 89 -20.87 11.89 11.09
CA SER A 89 -20.01 11.41 9.99
C SER A 89 -20.75 11.27 8.64
N ASN A 90 -22.04 10.92 8.67
CA ASN A 90 -22.89 10.79 7.48
C ASN A 90 -23.49 12.11 6.95
N ARG A 91 -23.28 13.24 7.64
CA ARG A 91 -23.79 14.56 7.25
C ARG A 91 -22.70 15.40 6.60
N GLY A 92 -23.11 16.20 5.61
CA GLY A 92 -22.18 17.06 4.87
C GLY A 92 -21.08 16.25 4.17
N PHE A 93 -19.84 16.64 4.40
CA PHE A 93 -18.64 15.92 3.97
C PHE A 93 -17.92 15.38 5.20
N TYR A 94 -18.10 14.11 5.55
CA TYR A 94 -17.50 13.50 6.75
C TYR A 94 -17.76 14.29 8.05
N GLY A 95 -18.96 14.85 8.24
CA GLY A 95 -19.30 15.69 9.40
C GLY A 95 -18.94 17.17 9.28
N PHE A 96 -18.30 17.59 8.18
CA PHE A 96 -18.14 19.02 7.85
C PHE A 96 -19.39 19.55 7.15
N LEU A 97 -20.07 20.50 7.79
CA LEU A 97 -21.32 21.06 7.29
C LEU A 97 -21.08 22.04 6.13
N PRO A 98 -21.88 21.98 5.04
CA PRO A 98 -21.74 22.89 3.91
C PRO A 98 -21.78 24.38 4.27
N GLU A 99 -22.59 24.80 5.27
CA GLU A 99 -22.61 26.21 5.69
C GLU A 99 -21.29 26.63 6.32
N ASP A 100 -20.67 25.76 7.13
CA ASP A 100 -19.43 26.07 7.82
C ASP A 100 -18.25 26.13 6.84
N ILE A 101 -18.23 25.27 5.80
CA ILE A 101 -17.26 25.36 4.70
C ILE A 101 -17.40 26.69 3.95
N LYS A 102 -18.64 27.10 3.63
CA LYS A 102 -18.91 28.39 2.95
C LYS A 102 -18.50 29.58 3.82
N LYS A 103 -18.76 29.52 5.13
CA LYS A 103 -18.34 30.54 6.11
C LYS A 103 -16.82 30.63 6.17
N GLU A 104 -16.12 29.49 6.22
CA GLU A 104 -14.66 29.45 6.27
C GLU A 104 -14.02 30.01 5.01
N ALA A 105 -14.50 29.59 3.83
CA ALA A 105 -14.05 30.14 2.55
C ALA A 105 -14.28 31.66 2.47
N SER A 106 -15.42 32.12 2.98
CA SER A 106 -15.73 33.56 3.05
C SER A 106 -14.81 34.28 4.03
N ARG A 107 -14.53 33.70 5.21
CA ARG A 107 -13.61 34.24 6.21
C ARG A 107 -12.20 34.40 5.64
N ALA A 108 -11.70 33.38 4.95
CA ALA A 108 -10.39 33.40 4.31
C ALA A 108 -10.31 34.39 3.12
N SER A 109 -11.44 34.73 2.52
CA SER A 109 -11.49 35.65 1.37
C SER A 109 -11.76 37.11 1.76
N LYS A 110 -12.32 37.37 2.95
CA LYS A 110 -12.68 38.72 3.41
C LYS A 110 -11.43 39.55 3.74
N LYS A 111 -11.50 40.86 3.45
CA LYS A 111 -10.60 41.84 4.06
C LYS A 111 -10.99 41.94 5.54
N GLY A 112 -10.04 41.71 6.46
CA GLY A 112 -10.23 42.13 7.84
C GLY A 112 -10.26 43.68 7.91
N PRO A 113 -10.70 44.27 9.04
CA PRO A 113 -10.60 45.71 9.24
C PRO A 113 -9.14 46.16 9.08
N GLU A 114 -8.90 47.30 8.40
CA GLU A 114 -7.54 47.80 8.13
C GLU A 114 -6.71 48.03 9.40
N HIS A 115 -7.37 48.28 10.53
CA HIS A 115 -6.75 48.47 11.85
C HIS A 115 -6.50 47.17 12.62
N CYS A 116 -7.01 46.02 12.17
CA CYS A 116 -6.65 44.74 12.75
C CYS A 116 -5.35 44.27 12.11
N LEU A 117 -4.30 44.08 12.92
CA LEU A 117 -3.06 43.37 12.56
C LEU A 117 -3.34 41.97 11.92
N GLY A 118 -4.58 41.48 12.07
CA GLY A 118 -5.22 40.30 11.49
C GLY A 118 -5.57 40.32 9.99
N SER A 119 -5.69 41.47 9.33
CA SER A 119 -6.36 41.56 8.01
C SER A 119 -5.54 41.03 6.83
N HIS A 120 -4.22 40.97 6.97
CA HIS A 120 -3.29 40.32 6.03
C HIS A 120 -3.17 38.80 6.22
N LEU A 121 -3.79 38.24 7.27
CA LEU A 121 -3.60 36.83 7.68
C LEU A 121 -4.31 35.80 6.79
N GLN A 122 -4.90 36.15 5.65
CA GLN A 122 -5.55 35.15 4.78
C GLN A 122 -5.04 35.20 3.33
N ILE A 123 -3.90 35.84 3.14
CA ILE A 123 -3.17 35.88 1.88
C ILE A 123 -2.20 34.70 1.86
N CYS A 124 -2.27 33.89 0.80
CA CYS A 124 -1.32 32.82 0.56
C CYS A 124 0.09 33.40 0.39
N PHE A 125 1.04 33.02 1.24
CA PHE A 125 2.41 33.52 1.15
C PHE A 125 3.12 33.09 -0.14
N VAL A 126 2.59 32.08 -0.83
CA VAL A 126 3.11 31.52 -2.09
C VAL A 126 2.52 32.26 -3.30
N CYS A 127 1.21 32.16 -3.54
CA CYS A 127 0.57 32.73 -4.74
C CYS A 127 0.08 34.18 -4.56
N LYS A 128 0.19 34.74 -3.35
CA LYS A 128 -0.24 36.10 -2.97
C LYS A 128 -1.74 36.39 -3.15
N LYS A 129 -2.55 35.38 -3.46
CA LYS A 129 -4.02 35.48 -3.52
C LYS A 129 -4.64 35.29 -2.13
N LYS A 130 -5.81 35.88 -1.91
CA LYS A 130 -6.64 35.66 -0.72
C LYS A 130 -7.30 34.27 -0.75
N GLY A 131 -7.88 33.86 0.37
CA GLY A 131 -8.57 32.56 0.49
C GLY A 131 -7.73 31.47 1.16
N ALA A 132 -6.53 31.79 1.65
CA ALA A 132 -5.65 30.82 2.29
C ALA A 132 -6.17 30.45 3.69
N ALA A 133 -6.87 29.30 3.77
CA ALA A 133 -7.51 28.82 5.00
C ALA A 133 -6.58 28.01 5.94
N ILE A 134 -5.35 27.71 5.52
CA ILE A 134 -4.38 26.96 6.32
C ILE A 134 -3.30 27.90 6.83
N ASN A 135 -3.08 27.93 8.15
CA ASN A 135 -2.01 28.69 8.77
C ASN A 135 -0.89 27.78 9.31
N CYS A 136 0.30 28.37 9.43
CA CYS A 136 1.39 27.73 10.18
C CYS A 136 1.04 27.72 11.67
N GLN A 137 1.11 26.55 12.30
CA GLN A 137 0.78 26.33 13.72
C GLN A 137 1.96 26.61 14.67
N LYS A 138 3.01 27.29 14.20
CA LYS A 138 4.10 27.76 15.07
C LYS A 138 3.71 29.10 15.65
N ASP A 139 3.91 29.26 16.95
CA ASP A 139 3.63 30.51 17.66
C ASP A 139 4.22 31.72 16.93
N GLN A 140 3.43 32.79 16.86
CA GLN A 140 3.79 34.06 16.21
C GLN A 140 4.04 33.96 14.68
N CYS A 141 3.88 32.78 14.06
CA CYS A 141 3.99 32.66 12.61
C CYS A 141 2.70 33.09 11.91
N LEU A 142 2.78 34.15 11.09
CA LEU A 142 1.63 34.69 10.36
C LEU A 142 1.50 34.14 8.94
N ARG A 143 2.22 33.05 8.60
CA ARG A 143 2.20 32.47 7.25
C ARG A 143 0.92 31.66 7.05
N ASN A 144 0.22 31.98 5.97
CA ASN A 144 -0.99 31.28 5.53
C ASN A 144 -0.80 30.79 4.09
N PHE A 145 -1.38 29.66 3.75
CA PHE A 145 -1.26 29.07 2.43
C PHE A 145 -2.50 28.29 2.04
N HIS A 146 -2.75 28.17 0.73
CA HIS A 146 -3.59 27.09 0.24
C HIS A 146 -2.81 25.79 0.36
N PHE A 147 -3.48 24.68 0.66
CA PHE A 147 -2.84 23.36 0.71
C PHE A 147 -1.94 23.05 -0.50
N PRO A 148 -2.42 23.11 -1.76
CA PRO A 148 -1.58 22.82 -2.93
C PRO A 148 -0.34 23.73 -3.01
N CYS A 149 -0.52 25.03 -2.77
CA CYS A 149 0.58 26.00 -2.77
C CYS A 149 1.62 25.69 -1.68
N GLY A 150 1.16 25.25 -0.50
CA GLY A 150 2.02 24.85 0.59
C GLY A 150 2.85 23.63 0.22
N GLN A 151 2.22 22.61 -0.37
CA GLN A 151 2.87 21.38 -0.80
C GLN A 151 3.99 21.65 -1.82
N GLU A 152 3.73 22.52 -2.81
CA GLU A 152 4.72 22.96 -3.81
C GLU A 152 5.93 23.72 -3.20
N ARG A 153 5.73 24.38 -2.05
CA ARG A 153 6.77 25.16 -1.35
C ARG A 153 7.35 24.46 -0.13
N GLY A 154 7.11 23.16 0.02
CA GLY A 154 7.66 22.36 1.11
C GLY A 154 7.08 22.69 2.49
N CYS A 155 5.86 23.24 2.56
CA CYS A 155 5.08 23.18 3.80
C CYS A 155 4.76 21.71 4.14
N LEU A 156 4.57 21.44 5.43
CA LEU A 156 4.23 20.13 5.93
C LEU A 156 2.89 20.20 6.65
N SER A 157 1.98 19.30 6.29
CA SER A 157 0.70 19.10 6.98
C SER A 157 0.67 17.73 7.62
N GLN A 158 0.22 17.67 8.86
CA GLN A 158 0.09 16.45 9.65
C GLN A 158 -1.36 15.96 9.57
N PHE A 159 -1.55 14.67 9.36
CA PHE A 159 -2.86 14.05 9.17
C PHE A 159 -3.30 13.24 10.40
N PHE A 160 -2.95 13.73 11.59
CA PHE A 160 -3.29 13.12 12.88
C PHE A 160 -3.58 14.20 13.92
N GLY A 161 -4.28 13.81 14.98
CA GLY A 161 -4.62 14.71 16.10
C GLY A 161 -5.38 15.96 15.61
N GLU A 162 -4.80 17.13 15.85
CA GLU A 162 -5.38 18.44 15.49
C GLU A 162 -5.09 18.88 14.04
N TYR A 163 -4.57 18.00 13.19
CA TYR A 163 -4.34 18.28 11.76
C TYR A 163 -3.42 19.50 11.51
N LYS A 164 -2.34 19.61 12.32
CA LYS A 164 -1.45 20.78 12.31
C LYS A 164 -0.71 20.93 10.99
N SER A 165 -0.51 22.17 10.58
CA SER A 165 0.23 22.51 9.36
C SER A 165 1.34 23.52 9.65
N PHE A 166 2.47 23.38 8.97
CA PHE A 166 3.69 24.16 9.22
C PHE A 166 4.29 24.66 7.91
N CYS A 167 4.73 25.91 7.89
CA CYS A 167 5.46 26.44 6.75
C CYS A 167 6.86 25.79 6.65
N GLY A 168 7.52 25.89 5.49
CA GLY A 168 8.84 25.29 5.29
C GLY A 168 9.93 25.71 6.30
N LYS A 169 9.78 26.83 7.01
CA LYS A 169 10.70 27.26 8.10
C LYS A 169 10.42 26.59 9.45
N HIS A 170 9.20 26.14 9.68
CA HIS A 170 8.73 25.64 10.98
C HIS A 170 8.24 24.19 10.91
N ARG A 171 8.36 23.55 9.74
CA ARG A 171 8.02 22.15 9.60
C ARG A 171 8.93 21.29 10.47
N PRO A 172 8.44 20.16 11.00
CA PRO A 172 9.30 19.16 11.60
C PRO A 172 10.30 18.64 10.55
N THR A 173 11.49 18.33 11.05
CA THR A 173 12.60 17.73 10.30
C THR A 173 13.04 16.44 10.97
N GLN A 174 13.81 15.65 10.22
CA GLN A 174 14.60 14.54 10.73
C GLN A 174 16.07 14.93 10.62
N ASP A 175 16.87 14.54 11.60
CA ASP A 175 18.33 14.64 11.51
C ASP A 175 18.84 13.43 10.71
N ILE A 176 18.75 13.54 9.38
CA ILE A 176 19.20 12.47 8.48
C ILE A 176 20.72 12.53 8.42
N ARG A 177 21.38 11.65 9.17
CA ARG A 177 22.83 11.48 9.13
C ARG A 177 23.20 10.73 7.85
N TRP A 178 23.90 11.42 6.96
CA TRP A 178 24.47 10.83 5.75
C TRP A 178 25.86 10.22 5.99
N GLU A 179 26.31 10.18 7.25
CA GLU A 179 27.60 9.62 7.63
C GLU A 179 27.59 8.10 7.38
N ASN A 180 28.34 7.67 6.36
CA ASN A 180 28.46 6.29 5.85
C ASN A 180 27.34 5.77 4.94
N VAL A 181 26.46 6.64 4.43
CA VAL A 181 25.44 6.23 3.47
C VAL A 181 26.09 6.11 2.09
N GLY A 182 26.36 4.88 1.63
CA GLY A 182 26.83 4.59 0.28
C GLY A 182 25.80 4.97 -0.80
N GLU A 183 25.96 4.47 -2.02
CA GLU A 183 24.89 4.50 -3.04
C GLU A 183 23.69 3.68 -2.56
N GLU A 184 22.86 4.27 -1.70
CA GLU A 184 21.65 3.64 -1.20
C GLU A 184 20.48 4.01 -2.11
N SER A 185 19.87 2.99 -2.70
CA SER A 185 18.61 3.09 -3.42
C SER A 185 17.44 2.94 -2.45
N CYS A 186 16.32 3.58 -2.76
CA CYS A 186 15.09 3.39 -2.00
C CYS A 186 14.58 1.96 -2.18
N VAL A 187 14.55 1.15 -1.12
CA VAL A 187 14.12 -0.27 -1.19
C VAL A 187 12.69 -0.49 -1.68
N LEU A 188 11.86 0.56 -1.78
CA LEU A 188 10.49 0.46 -2.30
C LEU A 188 10.41 0.61 -3.83
N CYS A 189 11.33 1.32 -4.46
CA CYS A 189 11.33 1.54 -5.92
C CYS A 189 12.65 1.18 -6.61
N CYS A 190 13.69 0.85 -5.84
CA CYS A 190 15.04 0.54 -6.30
C CYS A 190 15.70 1.70 -7.08
N GLU A 191 15.24 2.95 -6.90
CA GLU A 191 15.82 4.15 -7.50
C GLU A 191 16.70 4.92 -6.49
N ASP A 192 17.66 5.69 -7.01
CA ASP A 192 18.62 6.44 -6.21
C ASP A 192 17.97 7.51 -5.31
N LEU A 193 18.53 7.66 -4.11
CA LEU A 193 18.16 8.73 -3.19
C LEU A 193 18.94 10.01 -3.50
N ALA A 194 18.22 11.11 -3.72
CA ALA A 194 18.86 12.42 -3.87
C ALA A 194 19.40 12.90 -2.51
N GLN A 195 20.70 13.17 -2.42
CA GLN A 195 21.34 13.64 -1.19
C GLN A 195 20.72 14.96 -0.72
N ALA A 196 20.46 15.09 0.60
CA ALA A 196 19.92 16.28 1.24
C ALA A 196 18.56 16.81 0.68
N SER A 197 17.69 15.92 0.19
CA SER A 197 16.36 16.30 -0.30
C SER A 197 15.28 16.25 0.78
N VAL A 198 14.40 17.27 0.82
CA VAL A 198 13.12 17.22 1.56
C VAL A 198 12.18 16.11 1.07
N GLY A 199 12.49 15.54 -0.10
CA GLY A 199 11.81 14.41 -0.71
C GLY A 199 12.21 13.05 -0.14
N ASN A 200 13.15 12.99 0.81
CA ASN A 200 13.53 11.76 1.50
C ASN A 200 12.98 11.75 2.93
N ILE A 201 12.80 10.55 3.47
CA ILE A 201 12.33 10.31 4.83
C ILE A 201 13.05 9.09 5.40
N GLN A 202 13.41 9.14 6.68
CA GLN A 202 14.19 8.11 7.35
C GLN A 202 13.32 7.28 8.29
N SER A 203 13.60 5.97 8.37
CA SER A 203 13.02 5.07 9.36
C SER A 203 13.50 5.44 10.78
N PRO A 204 12.61 5.55 11.78
CA PRO A 204 13.03 5.77 13.17
C PRO A 204 13.51 4.50 13.87
N CYS A 205 13.14 3.31 13.37
CA CYS A 205 13.18 2.07 14.14
C CYS A 205 14.28 1.08 13.72
N CYS A 206 14.86 1.21 12.52
CA CYS A 206 15.84 0.24 12.01
C CYS A 206 16.85 0.89 11.08
N SER A 207 18.11 0.48 11.19
CA SER A 207 19.25 0.67 10.28
C SER A 207 19.33 2.03 9.56
N GLN A 208 18.72 3.07 10.14
CA GLN A 208 18.64 4.40 9.53
C GLN A 208 18.14 4.41 8.07
N THR A 209 17.37 3.40 7.64
CA THR A 209 16.95 3.22 6.24
C THR A 209 16.21 4.44 5.71
N ILE A 210 16.60 4.91 4.53
CA ILE A 210 16.01 6.09 3.89
C ILE A 210 15.11 5.66 2.73
N TYR A 211 14.00 6.36 2.57
CA TYR A 211 13.03 6.15 1.50
C TYR A 211 12.71 7.47 0.80
N HIS A 212 12.28 7.41 -0.47
CA HIS A 212 11.57 8.54 -1.04
C HIS A 212 10.24 8.71 -0.30
N ARG A 213 9.95 9.94 0.09
CA ARG A 213 8.69 10.35 0.69
C ARG A 213 7.48 9.93 -0.16
N LYS A 214 7.62 10.02 -1.50
CA LYS A 214 6.57 9.60 -2.43
C LYS A 214 6.31 8.10 -2.37
N CYS A 215 7.36 7.28 -2.29
CA CYS A 215 7.25 5.83 -2.20
C CYS A 215 6.55 5.42 -0.89
N ILE A 216 6.95 6.05 0.22
CA ILE A 216 6.29 5.82 1.52
C ILE A 216 4.83 6.28 1.50
N GLN A 217 4.52 7.42 0.87
CA GLN A 217 3.15 7.89 0.74
C GLN A 217 2.27 6.93 -0.07
N LYS A 218 2.80 6.36 -1.15
CA LYS A 218 2.11 5.32 -1.94
C LYS A 218 1.92 4.02 -1.15
N TYR A 219 2.97 3.59 -0.44
CA TYR A 219 2.91 2.44 0.43
C TYR A 219 1.82 2.62 1.50
N ALA A 220 1.80 3.77 2.21
CA ALA A 220 0.75 4.13 3.15
C ALA A 220 -0.65 4.12 2.54
N HIS A 221 -0.81 4.65 1.32
CA HIS A 221 -2.11 4.68 0.64
C HIS A 221 -2.63 3.28 0.29
N THR A 222 -1.73 2.37 -0.05
CA THR A 222 -2.02 1.00 -0.47
C THR A 222 -2.28 0.10 0.73
N SER A 223 -1.43 0.19 1.76
CA SER A 223 -1.55 -0.66 2.95
C SER A 223 -2.59 -0.19 3.96
N ALA A 224 -2.94 1.09 3.90
CA ALA A 224 -3.80 1.75 4.87
C ALA A 224 -3.33 1.54 6.33
N LYS A 225 -4.14 1.99 7.29
CA LYS A 225 -3.76 2.03 8.71
C LYS A 225 -3.43 0.66 9.31
N HIS A 226 -4.17 -0.38 8.94
CA HIS A 226 -4.04 -1.71 9.57
C HIS A 226 -2.77 -2.47 9.17
N PHE A 227 -2.25 -2.24 7.96
CA PHE A 227 -1.07 -2.95 7.44
C PHE A 227 0.15 -2.07 7.25
N PHE A 228 0.06 -0.76 7.51
CA PHE A 228 1.21 0.14 7.43
C PHE A 228 2.18 -0.10 8.58
N LYS A 229 3.37 -0.59 8.23
CA LYS A 229 4.45 -0.94 9.15
C LYS A 229 5.79 -0.69 8.48
N CYS A 230 6.89 -0.69 9.22
CA CYS A 230 8.20 -0.53 8.61
C CYS A 230 8.44 -1.62 7.54
N PRO A 231 8.73 -1.27 6.27
CA PRO A 231 9.00 -2.26 5.23
C PRO A 231 10.20 -3.16 5.52
N HIS A 232 11.14 -2.69 6.33
CA HIS A 232 12.38 -3.42 6.63
C HIS A 232 12.25 -4.32 7.87
N CYS A 233 11.81 -3.79 9.02
CA CYS A 233 11.76 -4.55 10.27
C CYS A 233 10.34 -4.87 10.78
N ASN A 234 9.29 -4.56 10.02
CA ASN A 234 7.88 -4.74 10.41
C ASN A 234 7.42 -4.00 11.68
N ASN A 235 8.19 -3.04 12.20
CA ASN A 235 7.77 -2.21 13.34
C ASN A 235 6.42 -1.52 13.05
N ARG A 236 5.48 -1.63 14.00
CA ARG A 236 4.09 -1.14 13.87
C ARG A 236 3.77 0.06 14.76
N GLU A 237 4.76 0.59 15.49
CA GLU A 237 4.54 1.62 16.51
C GLU A 237 5.29 2.91 16.14
N GLU A 238 6.61 2.91 16.32
CA GLU A 238 7.47 4.06 16.06
C GLU A 238 7.44 4.50 14.60
N PHE A 239 7.46 3.53 13.67
CA PHE A 239 7.51 3.83 12.25
C PHE A 239 6.25 4.59 11.78
N PRO A 240 5.01 4.08 11.97
CA PRO A 240 3.81 4.83 11.62
C PRO A 240 3.72 6.20 12.29
N GLN A 241 4.08 6.30 13.58
CA GLN A 241 4.07 7.56 14.32
C GLN A 241 4.99 8.60 13.69
N GLU A 242 6.22 8.22 13.33
CA GLU A 242 7.18 9.12 12.70
C GLU A 242 6.72 9.52 11.29
N MET A 243 6.19 8.58 10.51
CA MET A 243 5.66 8.88 9.17
C MET A 243 4.52 9.90 9.25
N LEU A 244 3.60 9.74 10.22
CA LEU A 244 2.54 10.72 10.50
C LEU A 244 3.10 12.07 10.94
N ARG A 245 4.05 12.09 11.89
CA ARG A 245 4.74 13.31 12.36
C ARG A 245 5.36 14.07 11.20
N MET A 246 5.95 13.32 10.27
CA MET A 246 6.57 13.86 9.08
C MET A 246 5.58 14.14 7.96
N GLY A 247 4.27 13.97 8.14
CA GLY A 247 3.22 14.38 7.21
C GLY A 247 2.90 13.39 6.10
N ILE A 248 3.19 12.10 6.29
CA ILE A 248 2.63 11.03 5.46
C ILE A 248 1.17 10.82 5.88
N HIS A 249 0.26 10.85 4.92
CA HIS A 249 -1.14 10.52 5.17
C HIS A 249 -1.32 9.00 5.15
N ILE A 250 -1.83 8.43 6.25
CA ILE A 250 -2.17 7.01 6.36
C ILE A 250 -3.71 6.92 6.44
N PRO A 251 -4.40 6.47 5.38
CA PRO A 251 -5.86 6.44 5.37
C PRO A 251 -6.40 5.34 6.31
N ASP A 252 -7.49 5.66 7.00
CA ASP A 252 -8.23 4.72 7.84
C ASP A 252 -9.32 4.03 6.99
N ARG A 253 -8.92 2.96 6.31
CA ARG A 253 -9.75 2.12 5.43
C ARG A 253 -9.08 0.74 5.26
N ASP A 254 -9.77 -0.18 4.60
CA ASP A 254 -9.19 -1.47 4.22
C ASP A 254 -8.03 -1.26 3.23
N ALA A 255 -7.09 -2.22 3.22
CA ALA A 255 -5.98 -2.14 2.29
C ALA A 255 -6.49 -2.26 0.84
N ALA A 256 -5.81 -1.60 -0.10
CA ALA A 256 -6.26 -1.56 -1.48
C ALA A 256 -6.41 -2.96 -2.10
N TRP A 257 -5.54 -3.90 -1.74
CA TRP A 257 -5.59 -5.30 -2.19
C TRP A 257 -6.75 -6.11 -1.60
N GLU A 258 -7.37 -5.66 -0.51
CA GLU A 258 -8.58 -6.31 0.05
C GLU A 258 -9.84 -5.92 -0.71
N LEU A 259 -9.78 -4.81 -1.46
CA LEU A 259 -10.89 -4.25 -2.23
C LEU A 259 -10.86 -4.65 -3.71
N GLU A 260 -9.81 -5.36 -4.15
CA GLU A 260 -9.72 -5.83 -5.53
C GLU A 260 -10.77 -6.91 -5.80
N PRO A 261 -11.65 -6.75 -6.81
CA PRO A 261 -12.65 -7.75 -7.14
C PRO A 261 -11.99 -9.07 -7.54
N GLY A 262 -12.33 -10.14 -6.81
CA GLY A 262 -11.67 -11.43 -7.02
C GLY A 262 -10.27 -11.52 -6.40
N ALA A 263 -9.89 -10.58 -5.52
CA ALA A 263 -8.74 -10.76 -4.64
C ALA A 263 -8.83 -12.14 -3.99
N PHE A 264 -7.73 -12.89 -4.02
CA PHE A 264 -7.64 -14.27 -3.52
C PHE A 264 -8.36 -15.34 -4.35
N SER A 265 -8.94 -15.03 -5.52
CA SER A 265 -9.56 -16.07 -6.38
C SER A 265 -8.56 -17.16 -6.74
N GLU A 266 -7.31 -16.77 -7.05
CA GLU A 266 -6.20 -17.68 -7.30
C GLU A 266 -5.85 -18.57 -6.09
N LEU A 267 -6.13 -18.14 -4.85
CA LEU A 267 -5.94 -19.01 -3.68
C LEU A 267 -6.96 -20.15 -3.61
N TYR A 268 -8.10 -20.02 -4.31
CA TYR A 268 -9.09 -21.09 -4.45
C TYR A 268 -8.83 -21.97 -5.68
N GLU A 269 -7.95 -21.57 -6.59
CA GLU A 269 -7.50 -22.39 -7.71
C GLU A 269 -6.49 -23.42 -7.22
N ARG A 270 -7.03 -24.57 -6.82
CA ARG A 270 -6.21 -25.75 -6.52
C ARG A 270 -5.60 -26.27 -7.82
N TYR A 271 -4.31 -26.60 -7.82
CA TYR A 271 -3.64 -27.18 -8.99
C TYR A 271 -4.39 -28.41 -9.54
N GLN A 272 -4.54 -28.49 -10.85
CA GLN A 272 -5.45 -29.47 -11.52
C GLN A 272 -4.76 -30.33 -12.59
N HIS A 273 -3.44 -30.22 -12.75
CA HIS A 273 -2.70 -30.91 -13.81
C HIS A 273 -1.93 -32.12 -13.27
N CYS A 274 -1.84 -33.18 -14.08
CA CYS A 274 -0.96 -34.31 -13.82
C CYS A 274 0.42 -34.09 -14.47
N ASP A 275 1.44 -33.91 -13.64
CA ASP A 275 2.83 -33.65 -14.02
C ASP A 275 3.68 -34.92 -14.17
N ALA A 276 3.07 -36.11 -14.00
CA ALA A 276 3.80 -37.36 -14.19
C ALA A 276 4.46 -37.41 -15.57
N PRO A 277 5.72 -37.88 -15.69
CA PRO A 277 6.42 -37.93 -16.98
C PRO A 277 5.58 -38.60 -18.09
N ILE A 278 4.83 -39.65 -17.72
CA ILE A 278 3.88 -40.33 -18.58
C ILE A 278 2.51 -40.30 -17.89
N CYS A 279 1.55 -39.60 -18.48
CA CYS A 279 0.15 -39.68 -18.05
C CYS A 279 -0.54 -40.84 -18.77
N VAL A 280 -1.09 -41.78 -18.01
CA VAL A 280 -1.79 -42.96 -18.55
C VAL A 280 -3.31 -42.77 -18.58
N TYR A 281 -3.82 -41.59 -18.20
CA TYR A 281 -5.25 -41.30 -18.22
C TYR A 281 -5.71 -40.84 -19.60
N GLU A 282 -6.66 -41.57 -20.20
CA GLU A 282 -7.16 -41.30 -21.56
C GLU A 282 -7.88 -39.95 -21.69
N GLN A 283 -8.47 -39.45 -20.60
CA GLN A 283 -9.22 -38.18 -20.60
C GLN A 283 -8.28 -36.96 -20.49
N GLY A 284 -6.97 -37.18 -20.45
CA GLY A 284 -5.96 -36.13 -20.41
C GLY A 284 -5.49 -35.78 -19.00
N ARG A 285 -4.51 -34.86 -18.95
CA ARG A 285 -3.80 -34.49 -17.72
C ARG A 285 -4.58 -33.56 -16.80
N ASP A 286 -5.54 -32.80 -17.35
CA ASP A 286 -6.38 -31.84 -16.62
C ASP A 286 -7.72 -32.44 -16.14
N SER A 287 -7.96 -33.71 -16.47
CA SER A 287 -9.16 -34.46 -16.05
C SER A 287 -8.80 -35.35 -14.87
N PHE A 288 -9.67 -35.48 -13.87
CA PHE A 288 -9.46 -36.35 -12.71
C PHE A 288 -10.80 -36.72 -12.08
N GLU A 289 -10.81 -37.80 -11.30
CA GLU A 289 -11.96 -38.25 -10.51
C GLU A 289 -11.83 -37.79 -9.05
N ASP A 290 -12.93 -37.67 -8.33
CA ASP A 290 -12.89 -37.30 -6.90
C ASP A 290 -12.19 -38.38 -6.05
N GLU A 291 -12.35 -39.65 -6.42
CA GLU A 291 -11.76 -40.80 -5.74
C GLU A 291 -11.28 -41.85 -6.75
N GLY A 292 -10.46 -42.79 -6.30
CA GLY A 292 -10.00 -43.92 -7.12
C GLY A 292 -8.65 -43.70 -7.80
N ARG A 293 -8.45 -44.39 -8.92
CA ARG A 293 -7.16 -44.48 -9.62
C ARG A 293 -6.80 -43.23 -10.43
N TRP A 294 -7.82 -42.44 -10.79
CA TRP A 294 -7.69 -41.19 -11.52
C TRP A 294 -7.85 -39.96 -10.62
N SER A 295 -7.84 -40.14 -9.30
CA SER A 295 -7.80 -39.02 -8.36
C SER A 295 -6.49 -38.26 -8.48
N LEU A 296 -6.56 -36.93 -8.56
CA LEU A 296 -5.38 -36.07 -8.58
C LEU A 296 -4.83 -35.89 -7.16
N ILE A 297 -3.58 -36.30 -6.96
CA ILE A 297 -2.85 -36.16 -5.70
C ILE A 297 -1.84 -35.03 -5.86
N LEU A 298 -1.96 -33.99 -5.03
CA LEU A 298 -1.01 -32.88 -5.03
C LEU A 298 0.19 -33.15 -4.17
N CYS A 299 1.32 -32.52 -4.52
CA CYS A 299 2.51 -32.58 -3.70
C CYS A 299 2.21 -32.05 -2.30
N ALA A 300 2.54 -32.84 -1.26
CA ALA A 300 2.27 -32.50 0.13
C ALA A 300 3.06 -31.27 0.61
N THR A 301 4.15 -30.92 -0.05
CA THR A 301 5.06 -29.83 0.33
C THR A 301 4.71 -28.52 -0.36
N CYS A 302 4.64 -28.51 -1.70
CA CYS A 302 4.43 -27.28 -2.46
C CYS A 302 2.98 -27.06 -2.93
N GLY A 303 2.19 -28.13 -3.07
CA GLY A 303 0.83 -28.07 -3.62
C GLY A 303 0.74 -27.58 -5.09
N SER A 304 1.87 -27.26 -5.73
CA SER A 304 1.96 -26.68 -7.08
C SER A 304 2.24 -27.70 -8.16
N HIS A 305 2.35 -28.97 -7.79
CA HIS A 305 2.45 -30.10 -8.71
C HIS A 305 1.41 -31.14 -8.33
N GLY A 306 0.98 -31.93 -9.30
CA GLY A 306 -0.01 -32.98 -9.14
C GLY A 306 0.35 -34.23 -9.93
N THR A 307 -0.18 -35.37 -9.50
CA THR A 307 -0.11 -36.62 -10.27
C THR A 307 -1.42 -37.39 -10.09
N HIS A 308 -1.87 -38.08 -11.14
CA HIS A 308 -2.88 -39.11 -10.93
C HIS A 308 -2.27 -40.24 -10.12
N ARG A 309 -3.09 -40.86 -9.27
CA ARG A 309 -2.66 -41.99 -8.43
C ARG A 309 -1.86 -43.03 -9.21
N ASP A 310 -2.39 -43.49 -10.34
CA ASP A 310 -1.75 -44.53 -11.14
C ASP A 310 -0.55 -44.04 -11.95
N CYS A 311 -0.52 -42.77 -12.35
CA CYS A 311 0.61 -42.20 -13.09
C CYS A 311 1.90 -42.16 -12.25
N SER A 312 1.78 -42.18 -10.92
CA SER A 312 2.92 -42.31 -9.99
C SER A 312 2.89 -43.61 -9.18
N SER A 313 2.13 -44.63 -9.61
CA SER A 313 2.07 -45.95 -8.97
C SER A 313 1.79 -45.89 -7.46
N LEU A 314 0.94 -44.94 -7.04
CA LEU A 314 0.61 -44.75 -5.64
C LEU A 314 -0.37 -45.83 -5.16
N ILE A 315 -0.07 -46.44 -4.01
CA ILE A 315 -0.93 -47.44 -3.37
C ILE A 315 -2.30 -46.79 -3.05
N SER A 316 -3.38 -47.56 -3.14
CA SER A 316 -4.78 -47.10 -2.95
C SER A 316 -5.03 -46.35 -1.62
N SER A 317 -4.29 -46.67 -0.55
CA SER A 317 -4.39 -46.01 0.75
C SER A 317 -3.49 -44.79 0.92
N CYS A 318 -2.53 -44.55 0.02
CA CYS A 318 -1.57 -43.46 0.16
C CYS A 318 -2.17 -42.14 -0.33
N LYS A 319 -2.15 -41.13 0.55
CA LYS A 319 -2.55 -39.74 0.23
C LYS A 319 -1.38 -38.77 0.19
N LYS A 320 -0.16 -39.26 0.41
CA LYS A 320 1.06 -38.45 0.42
C LYS A 320 1.86 -38.74 -0.84
N TRP A 321 2.19 -37.68 -1.56
CA TRP A 321 3.07 -37.71 -2.71
C TRP A 321 3.93 -36.44 -2.68
N GLU A 322 5.17 -36.54 -3.13
CA GLU A 322 6.10 -35.42 -3.24
C GLU A 322 6.60 -35.37 -4.69
N CYS A 323 6.66 -34.16 -5.27
CA CYS A 323 7.24 -34.00 -6.61
C CYS A 323 8.76 -34.12 -6.53
N GLU A 324 9.41 -34.29 -7.69
CA GLU A 324 10.87 -34.47 -7.79
C GLU A 324 11.66 -33.34 -7.10
N GLU A 325 11.17 -32.10 -7.18
CA GLU A 325 11.81 -30.93 -6.55
C GLU A 325 11.66 -30.90 -5.02
N CYS A 326 10.59 -31.49 -4.49
CA CYS A 326 10.29 -31.50 -3.06
C CYS A 326 10.71 -32.79 -2.36
N ALA A 327 10.96 -33.85 -3.14
CA ALA A 327 11.43 -35.11 -2.60
C ALA A 327 12.82 -34.93 -1.97
N PRO A 328 13.10 -35.57 -0.83
CA PRO A 328 14.42 -35.52 -0.23
C PRO A 328 15.45 -36.10 -1.20
N ALA A 329 16.53 -35.35 -1.47
CA ALA A 329 17.65 -35.86 -2.22
C ALA A 329 18.19 -37.11 -1.50
N ALA A 330 18.25 -38.24 -2.20
CA ALA A 330 18.83 -39.45 -1.64
C ALA A 330 20.27 -39.16 -1.23
N GLU A 331 20.55 -39.17 0.06
CA GLU A 331 21.92 -39.15 0.56
C GLU A 331 22.65 -40.38 0.02
N ALA A 332 23.62 -40.15 -0.87
CA ALA A 332 24.55 -41.18 -1.31
C ALA A 332 25.41 -41.59 -0.11
N THR A 333 24.98 -42.62 0.62
CA THR A 333 25.81 -43.31 1.60
C THR A 333 26.24 -44.65 1.02
N ASP A 334 27.54 -44.71 0.72
CA ASP A 334 28.28 -45.88 0.32
C ASP A 334 28.43 -46.80 1.56
N TYR A 335 27.64 -47.85 1.67
CA TYR A 335 27.91 -48.96 2.58
C TYR A 335 27.29 -50.26 2.05
N THR A 336 28.14 -51.21 1.68
CA THR A 336 27.76 -52.58 1.29
C THR A 336 27.34 -53.45 2.49
N PRO A 337 26.52 -54.50 2.26
CA PRO A 337 25.58 -55.03 3.25
C PRO A 337 26.04 -56.32 3.94
N GLU A 338 25.53 -56.58 5.15
CA GLU A 338 25.36 -57.94 5.67
C GLU A 338 23.90 -58.20 6.10
N ASN A 339 23.50 -59.44 5.84
CA ASN A 339 22.17 -59.99 5.65
C ASN A 339 21.37 -60.23 6.96
N SER A 340 20.07 -59.90 6.99
CA SER A 340 18.99 -60.83 7.38
C SER A 340 17.57 -60.21 7.30
N GLY A 341 16.66 -60.88 6.56
CA GLY A 341 15.24 -61.08 6.94
C GLY A 341 14.17 -60.02 6.62
N ASP A 342 13.50 -60.22 5.48
CA ASP A 342 12.11 -59.91 5.07
C ASP A 342 11.17 -58.89 5.82
N ILE A 343 10.78 -57.81 5.09
CA ILE A 343 9.42 -57.22 4.78
C ILE A 343 8.41 -56.87 5.92
N PRO A 344 7.55 -55.80 5.86
CA PRO A 344 7.58 -54.48 5.19
C PRO A 344 7.18 -53.29 6.12
N CYS A 345 7.14 -52.10 5.52
CA CYS A 345 6.27 -50.95 5.84
C CYS A 345 6.77 -49.85 6.79
N CYS A 346 6.61 -48.63 6.27
CA CYS A 346 6.35 -47.36 6.96
C CYS A 346 6.81 -47.21 8.42
N ASN A 347 7.80 -46.35 8.64
CA ASN A 347 7.66 -45.21 9.56
C ASN A 347 8.88 -44.31 9.50
N SER A 348 8.64 -43.03 9.26
CA SER A 348 9.45 -41.97 9.86
C SER A 348 8.59 -41.33 10.94
N THR A 349 8.79 -41.80 12.17
CA THR A 349 8.34 -41.10 13.38
C THR A 349 9.58 -40.50 14.02
N PHE A 350 9.65 -39.18 14.10
CA PHE A 350 10.41 -38.53 15.17
C PHE A 350 9.49 -37.60 15.96
N HIS A 351 9.59 -37.79 17.26
CA HIS A 351 8.77 -37.22 18.32
C HIS A 351 8.94 -35.70 18.45
N SER A 352 7.85 -34.96 18.39
CA SER A 352 7.78 -33.63 19.01
C SER A 352 7.52 -33.80 20.51
N ARG A 353 8.54 -33.54 21.32
CA ARG A 353 8.41 -33.46 22.77
C ARG A 353 7.65 -32.18 23.10
N GLY A 354 6.39 -32.32 23.52
CA GLY A 354 5.60 -31.23 24.04
C GLY A 354 6.16 -30.75 25.39
N HIS A 355 6.26 -29.43 25.54
CA HIS A 355 6.08 -28.77 26.83
C HIS A 355 4.82 -27.93 26.74
N PHE A 356 3.78 -28.41 27.41
CA PHE A 356 2.60 -27.66 27.81
C PHE A 356 2.98 -26.77 28.99
N CYS A 357 2.65 -25.47 28.92
CA CYS A 357 2.15 -24.74 30.08
C CYS A 357 0.82 -24.13 29.67
N ARG A 358 -0.24 -24.64 30.30
CA ARG A 358 -1.61 -24.13 30.24
C ARG A 358 -1.79 -23.34 31.53
N ASP A 359 -2.19 -22.08 31.44
CA ASP A 359 -2.96 -21.45 32.49
C ASP A 359 -4.21 -20.83 31.87
N THR A 360 -5.34 -21.37 32.30
CA THR A 360 -6.68 -20.84 32.13
C THR A 360 -7.06 -20.16 33.43
N SER A 361 -7.19 -18.84 33.42
CA SER A 361 -7.91 -18.09 34.46
C SER A 361 -8.89 -17.17 33.75
N LEU A 362 -10.16 -17.56 33.81
CA LEU A 362 -11.31 -16.71 33.58
C LEU A 362 -11.38 -15.73 34.76
N GLU A 363 -11.39 -14.43 34.49
CA GLU A 363 -12.12 -13.48 35.32
C GLU A 363 -12.95 -12.58 34.42
N GLU A 364 -14.27 -12.73 34.59
CA GLU A 364 -15.29 -11.81 34.15
C GLU A 364 -15.07 -10.45 34.82
N ASN A 365 -15.30 -9.34 34.11
CA ASN A 365 -15.73 -8.12 34.77
C ASN A 365 -16.75 -7.35 33.91
N PRO A 366 -17.80 -6.80 34.53
CA PRO A 366 -19.04 -6.44 33.87
C PRO A 366 -19.03 -5.01 33.31
N GLY A 367 -19.87 -4.80 32.30
CA GLY A 367 -20.09 -3.49 31.68
C GLY A 367 -20.74 -2.46 32.61
N PRO A 368 -20.67 -1.16 32.27
CA PRO A 368 -21.27 -0.11 33.07
C PRO A 368 -22.78 -0.05 32.85
N SER A 369 -23.51 -0.28 33.94
CA SER A 369 -24.93 0.01 34.09
C SER A 369 -25.17 1.52 34.16
N SER A 370 -26.06 2.00 33.31
CA SER A 370 -26.78 3.25 33.42
C SER A 370 -27.77 3.24 34.59
N THR A 371 -27.87 4.35 35.34
CA THR A 371 -29.15 4.98 35.77
C THR A 371 -28.89 6.39 36.33
N ASP A 372 -29.83 7.27 35.96
CA ASP A 372 -30.25 8.58 36.50
C ASP A 372 -29.37 9.84 36.37
#